data_AF-A0A7K1TWX9-F1
#
_entry.id   AF-A0A7K1TWX9-F1
#
_cell.length_a   1.000
_cell.length_b   1.000
_cell.length_c   1.000
_cell.angle_alpha   90.00
_cell.angle_beta   90.00
_cell.angle_gamma   90.00
#
_symmetry.space_group_name_H-M   'P 1'
#
loop_
_entity.id
_entity.type
_entity.pdbx_description
1 polymer ?
#
loop_
_entity_poly.entity_id
_entity_poly.type
_entity_poly.pdbx_seq_one_letter_code
_entity_poly.pdbx_strand_id
1 'polypeptide(L)'
;MYATRPYSVTAEQEAKVREQLATPEGREVQRIFIEGLLRGIARNMILRGAVDAATISLDELRTLAWQEFVDLRDTGELSLEAATDYSASILEDARKFAADGKVEYAFVFYGLYLEHLLNWAVRDGGIRCSLTKPEAIEIMKKSIYDKTGVMWVLLFGEPMPEELARDIRAVANLRNQFTHYKWAPDPDLYRTHDEVERQEREALGTAERAAEGLRRYIDELIAPAESDVFEWLTDSDSAAITALTEARSI
;
A
#
# COMPACT_ATOMS: atom_id res chain seq x y z
N MET A 1 31.05 4.00 9.46
CA MET A 1 30.19 4.28 10.63
C MET A 1 30.02 5.80 10.69
N TYR A 2 28.91 6.33 10.17
CA TYR A 2 28.67 7.78 10.21
C TYR A 2 28.09 8.11 11.58
N ALA A 3 28.80 8.94 12.36
CA ALA A 3 28.25 9.47 13.60
C ALA A 3 27.10 10.41 13.26
N THR A 4 25.87 9.97 13.46
CA THR A 4 24.69 10.84 13.38
C THR A 4 24.80 11.85 14.51
N ARG A 5 25.07 13.12 14.17
CA ARG A 5 24.98 14.21 15.15
C ARG A 5 23.53 14.27 15.64
N PRO A 6 23.28 14.27 16.95
CA PRO A 6 21.93 14.40 17.47
C PRO A 6 21.36 15.74 16.97
N TYR A 7 20.22 15.69 16.30
CA TYR A 7 19.44 16.90 16.00
C TYR A 7 18.94 17.46 17.34
N SER A 8 19.46 18.61 17.76
CA SER A 8 18.92 19.35 18.91
C SER A 8 17.87 20.33 18.42
N VAL A 9 16.63 20.16 18.88
CA VAL A 9 15.56 21.15 18.67
C VAL A 9 15.80 22.30 19.66
N THR A 10 15.75 23.54 19.19
CA THR A 10 15.88 24.71 20.08
C THR A 10 14.56 24.99 20.80
N ALA A 11 14.60 25.61 21.97
CA ALA A 11 13.39 26.01 22.69
C ALA A 11 12.46 26.92 21.85
N GLU A 12 13.04 27.75 20.96
CA GLU A 12 12.29 28.57 20.01
C GLU A 12 11.55 27.72 18.96
N GLN A 13 12.20 26.68 18.42
CA GLN A 13 11.57 25.73 17.50
C GLN A 13 10.44 24.95 18.19
N GLU A 14 10.66 24.49 19.44
CA GLU A 14 9.63 23.81 20.22
C GLU A 14 8.41 24.71 20.48
N ALA A 15 8.63 25.97 20.86
CA ALA A 15 7.56 26.93 21.10
C ALA A 15 6.74 27.17 19.82
N LYS A 16 7.41 27.35 18.68
CA LYS A 16 6.76 27.54 17.37
C LYS A 16 5.93 26.33 16.96
N VAL A 17 6.44 25.11 17.13
CA VAL A 17 5.68 23.89 16.84
C VAL A 17 4.46 23.79 17.76
N ARG A 18 4.61 24.07 19.06
CA ARG A 18 3.47 24.08 20.00
C ARG A 18 2.41 25.09 19.62
N GLU A 19 2.80 26.30 19.22
CA GLU A 19 1.87 27.33 18.76
C GLU A 19 1.13 26.88 17.49
N GLN A 20 1.84 26.32 16.52
CA GLN A 20 1.25 25.79 15.28
C GLN A 20 0.28 24.63 15.55
N LEU A 21 0.60 23.74 16.48
CA LEU A 21 -0.26 22.61 16.84
C LEU A 21 -1.47 23.02 17.69
N ALA A 22 -1.45 24.20 18.31
CA ALA A 22 -2.56 24.70 19.11
C ALA A 22 -3.72 25.28 18.28
N THR A 23 -3.47 25.66 17.02
CA THR A 23 -4.49 26.17 16.09
C THR A 23 -5.48 25.06 15.69
N PRO A 24 -6.68 25.38 15.18
CA PRO A 24 -7.63 24.38 14.68
C PRO A 24 -7.02 23.45 13.62
N GLU A 25 -6.24 23.99 12.68
CA GLU A 25 -5.55 23.23 11.64
C GLU A 25 -4.46 22.33 12.25
N GLY A 26 -3.73 22.84 13.24
CA GLY A 26 -2.75 22.08 13.99
C GLY A 26 -3.36 20.87 14.71
N ARG A 27 -4.51 21.06 15.38
CA ARG A 27 -5.25 19.98 16.05
C ARG A 27 -5.78 18.95 15.06
N GLU A 28 -6.20 19.39 13.87
CA GLU A 28 -6.63 18.47 12.82
C GLU A 28 -5.48 17.61 12.31
N VAL A 29 -4.30 18.20 12.07
CA VAL A 29 -3.08 17.45 11.74
C VAL A 29 -2.72 16.45 12.85
N GLN A 30 -2.82 16.84 14.12
CA GLN A 30 -2.59 15.92 15.24
C GLN A 30 -3.59 14.77 15.24
N ARG A 31 -4.87 15.05 15.00
CA ARG A 31 -5.92 14.03 14.94
C ARG A 31 -5.63 13.00 13.84
N ILE A 32 -5.35 13.46 12.62
CA ILE A 32 -5.02 12.59 11.48
C ILE A 32 -3.77 11.74 11.80
N PHE A 33 -2.75 12.36 12.38
CA PHE A 33 -1.53 11.64 12.75
C PHE A 33 -1.80 10.55 13.81
N ILE A 34 -2.55 10.87 14.86
CA ILE A 34 -2.90 9.92 15.91
C ILE A 34 -3.78 8.79 15.35
N GLU A 35 -4.78 9.10 14.54
CA GLU A 35 -5.62 8.08 13.89
C GLU A 35 -4.78 7.15 13.01
N GLY A 36 -3.87 7.69 12.21
CA GLY A 36 -2.95 6.88 11.40
C GLY A 36 -2.07 5.94 12.23
N LEU A 37 -1.57 6.43 13.38
CA LEU A 37 -0.83 5.58 14.33
C LEU A 37 -1.70 4.47 14.91
N LEU A 38 -2.92 4.80 15.35
CA LEU A 38 -3.84 3.83 15.94
C LEU A 38 -4.29 2.77 14.93
N ARG A 39 -4.54 3.14 13.67
CA ARG A 39 -4.81 2.19 12.58
C ARG A 39 -3.62 1.25 12.37
N GLY A 40 -2.40 1.77 12.39
CA GLY A 40 -1.17 0.96 12.27
C GLY A 40 -1.02 -0.07 13.39
N ILE A 41 -1.28 0.34 14.64
CA ILE A 41 -1.25 -0.55 15.81
C ILE A 41 -2.37 -1.59 15.72
N ALA A 42 -3.60 -1.16 15.46
CA ALA A 42 -4.76 -2.05 15.29
C ALA A 42 -4.53 -3.10 14.22
N ARG A 43 -4.04 -2.70 13.02
CA ARG A 43 -3.67 -3.61 11.94
C ARG A 43 -2.64 -4.64 12.41
N ASN A 44 -1.63 -4.22 13.18
CA ASN A 44 -0.62 -5.11 13.69
C ASN A 44 -1.18 -6.13 14.71
N MET A 45 -2.08 -5.69 15.59
CA MET A 45 -2.78 -6.58 16.54
C MET A 45 -3.58 -7.66 15.80
N ILE A 46 -4.30 -7.28 14.74
CA ILE A 46 -5.05 -8.23 13.89
C ILE A 46 -4.10 -9.20 13.19
N LEU A 47 -3.02 -8.70 12.57
CA LEU A 47 -2.03 -9.53 11.89
C LEU A 47 -1.33 -10.53 12.81
N ARG A 48 -1.11 -10.18 14.08
CA ARG A 48 -0.53 -11.10 15.07
C ARG A 48 -1.56 -12.09 15.64
N GLY A 49 -2.83 -11.97 15.28
CA GLY A 49 -3.92 -12.76 15.84
C GLY A 49 -4.26 -12.41 17.30
N ALA A 50 -3.84 -11.23 17.78
CA ALA A 50 -4.20 -10.75 19.12
C ALA A 50 -5.66 -10.29 19.19
N VAL A 51 -6.23 -9.88 18.04
CA VAL A 51 -7.62 -9.46 17.89
C VAL A 51 -8.21 -10.10 16.64
N ASP A 52 -9.44 -10.59 16.74
CA ASP A 52 -10.22 -11.08 15.60
C ASP A 52 -11.11 -9.96 15.04
N ALA A 53 -10.72 -9.42 13.89
CA ALA A 53 -11.43 -8.36 13.18
C ALA A 53 -12.88 -8.71 12.80
N ALA A 54 -13.23 -9.99 12.71
CA ALA A 54 -14.58 -10.42 12.37
C ALA A 54 -15.57 -10.34 13.55
N THR A 55 -15.06 -10.19 14.78
CA THR A 55 -15.90 -10.25 16.00
C THR A 55 -15.83 -8.99 16.85
N ILE A 56 -14.77 -8.19 16.70
CA ILE A 56 -14.57 -6.99 17.50
C ILE A 56 -15.36 -5.79 16.94
N SER A 57 -15.90 -4.97 17.83
CA SER A 57 -16.46 -3.67 17.44
C SER A 57 -15.36 -2.64 17.15
N LEU A 58 -15.64 -1.65 16.30
CA LEU A 58 -14.67 -0.59 16.00
C LEU A 58 -14.24 0.20 17.24
N ASP A 59 -15.18 0.53 18.13
CA ASP A 59 -14.88 1.29 19.36
C ASP A 59 -13.98 0.51 20.32
N GLU A 60 -14.20 -0.80 20.45
CA GLU A 60 -13.35 -1.69 21.25
C GLU A 60 -11.96 -1.81 20.63
N LEU A 61 -11.87 -1.99 19.31
CA LEU A 61 -10.58 -2.04 18.61
C LEU A 61 -9.76 -0.76 18.80
N ARG A 62 -10.40 0.42 18.68
CA ARG A 62 -9.76 1.71 18.95
C ARG A 62 -9.25 1.83 20.38
N THR A 63 -10.06 1.37 21.34
CA THR A 63 -9.70 1.37 22.76
C THR A 63 -8.47 0.49 23.01
N LEU A 64 -8.44 -0.72 22.44
CA LEU A 64 -7.30 -1.63 22.55
C LEU A 64 -6.06 -1.09 21.86
N ALA A 65 -6.19 -0.50 20.67
CA ALA A 65 -5.06 0.12 19.97
C ALA A 65 -4.48 1.31 20.74
N TRP A 66 -5.32 2.09 21.41
CA TRP A 66 -4.87 3.18 22.29
C TRP A 66 -4.16 2.65 23.53
N GLN A 67 -4.67 1.57 24.14
CA GLN A 67 -4.05 0.91 25.28
C GLN A 67 -2.64 0.40 24.90
N GLU A 68 -2.54 -0.33 23.80
CA GLU A 68 -1.26 -0.84 23.25
C GLU A 68 -0.28 0.29 22.94
N PHE A 69 -0.76 1.41 22.39
CA PHE A 69 0.06 2.60 22.17
C PHE A 69 0.67 3.15 23.48
N VAL A 70 -0.14 3.26 24.53
CA VAL A 70 0.30 3.71 25.86
C VAL A 70 1.32 2.74 26.44
N ASP A 71 1.08 1.44 26.33
CA ASP A 71 1.98 0.41 26.86
C ASP A 71 3.33 0.40 26.13
N LEU A 72 3.34 0.50 24.79
CA LEU A 72 4.57 0.62 23.99
C LEU A 72 5.35 1.89 24.34
N ARG A 73 4.66 3.00 24.61
CA ARG A 73 5.30 4.25 25.05
C ARG A 73 5.95 4.09 26.42
N ASP A 74 5.23 3.53 27.39
CA ASP A 74 5.66 3.44 28.79
C ASP A 74 6.80 2.43 28.99
N THR A 75 6.84 1.38 28.15
CA THR A 75 7.95 0.41 28.10
C THR A 75 9.16 0.92 27.31
N GLY A 76 9.00 1.99 26.51
CA GLY A 76 10.04 2.50 25.61
C GLY A 76 10.25 1.63 24.37
N GLU A 77 9.34 0.69 24.08
CA GLU A 77 9.37 -0.17 22.90
C GLU A 77 8.73 0.50 21.66
N LEU A 78 8.10 1.65 21.84
CA LEU A 78 7.53 2.43 20.74
C LEU A 78 8.62 2.87 19.76
N SER A 79 8.65 2.22 18.60
CA SER A 79 9.50 2.59 17.47
C SER A 79 8.63 3.06 16.31
N LEU A 80 8.75 4.35 15.97
CA LEU A 80 8.05 4.94 14.82
C LEU A 80 8.96 4.89 13.59
N GLU A 81 8.65 3.98 12.66
CA GLU A 81 9.22 4.00 11.30
C GLU A 81 8.25 4.76 10.38
N ALA A 82 8.62 5.96 9.95
CA ALA A 82 7.87 6.69 8.93
C ALA A 82 8.31 6.23 7.55
N ALA A 83 7.36 5.76 6.73
CA ALA A 83 7.56 5.44 5.32
C ALA A 83 6.64 6.31 4.47
N THR A 84 7.18 6.91 3.42
CA THR A 84 6.36 7.67 2.46
C THR A 84 5.70 6.69 1.50
N ASP A 85 4.36 6.72 1.45
CA ASP A 85 3.59 5.96 0.49
C ASP A 85 3.31 6.80 -0.77
N TYR A 86 3.79 6.32 -1.91
CA TYR A 86 3.57 6.93 -3.23
C TYR A 86 2.56 6.14 -4.07
N SER A 87 1.90 5.12 -3.51
CA SER A 87 1.03 4.22 -4.26
C SER A 87 -0.11 4.97 -4.95
N ALA A 88 -0.69 5.98 -4.29
CA ALA A 88 -1.75 6.81 -4.87
C ALA A 88 -1.28 7.57 -6.13
N SER A 89 -0.16 8.29 -6.05
CA SER A 89 0.40 9.03 -7.19
C SER A 89 0.86 8.10 -8.32
N ILE A 90 1.39 6.92 -7.99
CA ILE A 90 1.81 5.93 -9.00
C ILE A 90 0.60 5.43 -9.80
N LEU A 91 -0.52 5.15 -9.14
CA LEU A 91 -1.76 4.72 -9.81
C LEU A 91 -2.38 5.86 -10.63
N GLU A 92 -2.35 7.09 -10.12
CA GLU A 92 -2.78 8.28 -10.85
C GLU A 92 -1.97 8.46 -12.15
N ASP A 93 -0.64 8.36 -12.06
CA ASP A 93 0.25 8.43 -13.22
C ASP A 93 -0.05 7.29 -14.22
N ALA A 94 -0.30 6.07 -13.74
CA ALA A 94 -0.69 4.94 -14.60
C ALA A 94 -1.94 5.25 -15.42
N ARG A 95 -2.99 5.75 -14.76
CA ARG A 95 -4.27 6.13 -15.36
C ARG A 95 -4.11 7.30 -16.33
N LYS A 96 -3.28 8.28 -15.98
CA LYS A 96 -2.95 9.42 -16.85
C LYS A 96 -2.25 8.96 -18.13
N PHE A 97 -1.22 8.11 -18.04
CA PHE A 97 -0.53 7.58 -19.23
C PHE A 97 -1.46 6.74 -20.11
N ALA A 98 -2.39 5.98 -19.50
CA ALA A 98 -3.41 5.25 -20.24
C ALA A 98 -4.34 6.20 -21.02
N ALA A 99 -4.81 7.28 -20.38
CA ALA A 99 -5.66 8.29 -21.02
C ALA A 99 -4.94 9.06 -22.14
N ASP A 100 -3.63 9.27 -22.00
CA ASP A 100 -2.77 9.91 -23.02
C ASP A 100 -2.43 8.98 -24.22
N GLY A 101 -2.88 7.72 -24.22
CA GLY A 101 -2.53 6.73 -25.24
C GLY A 101 -1.08 6.23 -25.15
N LYS A 102 -0.40 6.48 -24.03
CA LYS A 102 1.00 6.05 -23.77
C LYS A 102 0.99 4.72 -23.03
N VAL A 103 0.50 3.69 -23.71
CA VAL A 103 0.13 2.38 -23.15
C VAL A 103 1.29 1.71 -22.40
N GLU A 104 2.51 1.76 -22.95
CA GLU A 104 3.66 1.11 -22.35
C GLU A 104 4.09 1.78 -21.04
N TYR A 105 4.01 3.11 -20.98
CA TYR A 105 4.25 3.86 -19.74
C TYR A 105 3.17 3.53 -18.71
N ALA A 106 1.90 3.42 -19.13
CA ALA A 106 0.84 2.98 -18.23
C ALA A 106 1.17 1.62 -17.60
N PHE A 107 1.63 0.63 -18.37
CA PHE A 107 2.04 -0.67 -17.84
C PHE A 107 3.26 -0.61 -16.90
N VAL A 108 4.18 0.34 -17.11
CA VAL A 108 5.28 0.56 -16.16
C VAL A 108 4.75 0.98 -14.80
N PHE A 109 3.84 1.95 -14.77
CA PHE A 109 3.28 2.47 -13.52
C PHE A 109 2.29 1.49 -12.86
N TYR A 110 1.43 0.81 -13.63
CA TYR A 110 0.59 -0.27 -13.07
C TYR A 110 1.45 -1.40 -12.51
N GLY A 111 2.49 -1.84 -13.23
CA GLY A 111 3.40 -2.86 -12.74
C GLY A 111 4.13 -2.46 -11.46
N LEU A 112 4.53 -1.18 -11.35
CA LEU A 112 5.12 -0.63 -10.13
C LEU A 112 4.11 -0.61 -8.97
N TYR A 113 2.89 -0.14 -9.20
CA TYR A 113 1.82 -0.12 -8.19
C TYR A 113 1.54 -1.52 -7.63
N LEU A 114 1.36 -2.51 -8.52
CA LEU A 114 1.13 -3.91 -8.13
C LEU A 114 2.30 -4.48 -7.32
N GLU A 115 3.54 -4.21 -7.72
CA GLU A 115 4.73 -4.63 -6.99
C GLU A 115 4.78 -4.05 -5.57
N HIS A 116 4.40 -2.77 -5.41
CA HIS A 116 4.30 -2.11 -4.10
C HIS A 116 3.23 -2.76 -3.21
N LEU A 117 2.04 -3.02 -3.76
CA LEU A 117 0.96 -3.71 -3.03
C LEU A 117 1.38 -5.13 -2.62
N LEU A 118 1.99 -5.90 -3.52
CA LEU A 118 2.49 -7.24 -3.19
C LEU A 118 3.57 -7.19 -2.11
N ASN A 119 4.47 -6.20 -2.15
CA ASN A 119 5.49 -6.04 -1.09
C ASN A 119 4.86 -5.70 0.26
N TRP A 120 3.80 -4.88 0.28
CA TRP A 120 3.04 -4.65 1.51
C TRP A 120 2.37 -5.95 2.00
N ALA A 121 1.69 -6.68 1.12
CA ALA A 121 1.10 -7.97 1.48
C ALA A 121 2.15 -8.95 2.04
N VAL A 122 3.34 -9.04 1.44
CA VAL A 122 4.45 -9.86 1.94
C VAL A 122 4.90 -9.44 3.33
N ARG A 123 4.99 -8.12 3.60
CA ARG A 123 5.29 -7.62 4.96
C ARG A 123 4.26 -8.10 5.97
N ASP A 124 2.98 -7.96 5.63
CA ASP A 124 1.86 -8.26 6.51
C ASP A 124 1.74 -9.77 6.76
N GLY A 125 1.83 -10.59 5.71
CA GLY A 125 1.93 -12.04 5.83
C GLY A 125 3.17 -12.48 6.61
N GLY A 126 4.29 -11.78 6.44
CA GLY A 126 5.52 -12.02 7.21
C GLY A 126 5.31 -11.78 8.71
N ILE A 127 4.54 -10.76 9.10
CA ILE A 127 4.17 -10.54 10.51
C ILE A 127 3.33 -11.72 11.03
N ARG A 128 2.33 -12.19 10.27
CA ARG A 128 1.50 -13.36 10.63
C ARG A 128 2.35 -14.61 10.84
N CYS A 129 3.34 -14.81 9.99
CA CYS A 129 4.27 -15.94 10.05
C CYS A 129 5.47 -15.73 10.98
N SER A 130 5.54 -14.62 11.73
CA SER A 130 6.66 -14.26 12.60
C SER A 130 8.03 -14.24 11.90
N LEU A 131 8.06 -13.84 10.63
CA LEU A 131 9.31 -13.66 9.88
C LEU A 131 10.11 -12.48 10.41
N THR A 132 11.42 -12.61 10.40
CA THR A 132 12.33 -11.50 10.66
C THR A 132 12.31 -10.50 9.49
N LYS A 133 12.69 -9.24 9.75
CA LYS A 133 12.80 -8.20 8.71
C LYS A 133 13.69 -8.63 7.53
N PRO A 134 14.87 -9.25 7.73
CA PRO A 134 15.68 -9.77 6.62
C PRO A 134 14.97 -10.84 5.79
N GLU A 135 14.25 -11.77 6.41
CA GLU A 135 13.51 -12.83 5.70
C GLU A 135 12.38 -12.25 4.84
N ALA A 136 11.59 -11.33 5.38
CA ALA A 136 10.55 -10.64 4.63
C ALA A 136 11.14 -9.88 3.43
N ILE A 137 12.29 -9.21 3.61
CA ILE A 137 13.00 -8.52 2.52
C ILE A 137 13.46 -9.50 1.42
N GLU A 138 13.92 -10.70 1.77
CA GLU A 138 14.30 -11.71 0.77
C GLU A 138 13.10 -12.19 -0.06
N ILE A 139 11.90 -12.24 0.53
CA ILE A 139 10.67 -12.54 -0.20
C ILE A 139 10.24 -11.35 -1.07
N MET A 140 10.35 -10.11 -0.58
CA MET A 140 10.06 -8.90 -1.36
C MET A 140 10.96 -8.76 -2.60
N LYS A 141 12.16 -9.33 -2.59
CA LYS A 141 13.05 -9.34 -3.77
C LYS A 141 12.66 -10.37 -4.84
N LYS A 142 11.73 -11.29 -4.54
CA LYS A 142 11.30 -12.31 -5.50
C LYS A 142 10.46 -11.71 -6.62
N SER A 143 10.28 -12.49 -7.68
CA SER A 143 9.47 -12.06 -8.81
C SER A 143 7.99 -11.97 -8.43
N ILE A 144 7.22 -11.18 -9.18
CA ILE A 144 5.74 -11.15 -9.06
C ILE A 144 5.14 -12.56 -9.21
N TYR A 145 5.73 -13.41 -10.06
CA TYR A 145 5.31 -14.80 -10.23
C TYR A 145 5.44 -15.61 -8.94
N ASP A 146 6.58 -15.51 -8.26
CA ASP A 146 6.80 -16.22 -6.99
C ASP A 146 5.86 -15.70 -5.90
N LYS A 147 5.69 -14.38 -5.83
CA LYS A 147 4.83 -13.69 -4.84
C LYS A 147 3.36 -14.03 -4.99
N THR A 148 2.86 -14.15 -6.22
CA THR A 148 1.47 -14.53 -6.52
C THR A 148 1.27 -16.04 -6.58
N GLY A 149 2.31 -16.83 -6.34
CA GLY A 149 2.30 -18.29 -6.41
C GLY A 149 2.54 -18.93 -5.05
N VAL A 150 3.57 -19.77 -4.96
CA VAL A 150 3.89 -20.54 -3.75
C VAL A 150 4.12 -19.66 -2.53
N MET A 151 4.73 -18.47 -2.69
CA MET A 151 4.99 -17.59 -1.55
C MET A 151 3.70 -17.05 -0.95
N TRP A 152 2.67 -16.81 -1.77
CA TRP A 152 1.35 -16.39 -1.29
C TRP A 152 0.75 -17.46 -0.36
N VAL A 153 0.75 -18.71 -0.82
CA VAL A 153 0.22 -19.85 -0.05
C VAL A 153 0.94 -20.01 1.27
N LEU A 154 2.27 -19.85 1.28
CA LEU A 154 3.07 -19.96 2.50
C LEU A 154 2.77 -18.85 3.51
N LEU A 155 2.46 -17.64 3.05
CA LEU A 155 2.21 -16.47 3.90
C LEU A 155 0.77 -16.38 4.40
N PHE A 156 -0.20 -16.79 3.59
CA PHE A 156 -1.62 -16.60 3.87
C PHE A 156 -2.40 -17.89 4.11
N GLY A 157 -1.78 -19.05 3.87
CA GLY A 157 -2.43 -20.36 4.04
C GLY A 157 -3.43 -20.72 2.94
N GLU A 158 -3.61 -19.85 1.94
CA GLU A 158 -4.53 -20.04 0.82
C GLU A 158 -3.93 -19.54 -0.49
N PRO A 159 -4.34 -20.08 -1.65
CA PRO A 159 -3.91 -19.56 -2.94
C PRO A 159 -4.61 -18.24 -3.26
N MET A 160 -3.88 -17.32 -3.90
CA MET A 160 -4.48 -16.13 -4.52
C MET A 160 -5.53 -16.58 -5.57
N PRO A 161 -6.68 -15.89 -5.70
CA PRO A 161 -7.66 -16.19 -6.74
C PRO A 161 -6.98 -16.23 -8.12
N GLU A 162 -7.18 -17.33 -8.86
CA GLU A 162 -6.42 -17.60 -10.09
C GLU A 162 -6.61 -16.50 -11.15
N GLU A 163 -7.82 -15.95 -11.27
CA GLU A 163 -8.10 -14.82 -12.17
C GLU A 163 -7.31 -13.57 -11.79
N LEU A 164 -7.27 -13.21 -10.51
CA LEU A 164 -6.48 -12.08 -10.02
C LEU A 164 -4.98 -12.31 -10.27
N ALA A 165 -4.48 -13.50 -9.93
CA ALA A 165 -3.08 -13.86 -10.13
C ALA A 165 -2.70 -13.82 -11.63
N ARG A 166 -3.56 -14.30 -12.52
CA ARG A 166 -3.39 -14.23 -13.97
C ARG A 166 -3.32 -12.79 -14.45
N ASP A 167 -4.26 -11.94 -14.04
CA ASP A 167 -4.33 -10.54 -14.46
C ASP A 167 -3.08 -9.76 -13.99
N ILE A 168 -2.63 -9.96 -12.74
CA ILE A 168 -1.38 -9.38 -12.21
C ILE A 168 -0.16 -9.83 -13.03
N ARG A 169 -0.04 -11.13 -13.34
CA ARG A 169 1.08 -11.68 -14.12
C ARG A 169 1.07 -11.16 -15.56
N ALA A 170 -0.12 -10.93 -16.15
CA ALA A 170 -0.25 -10.34 -17.48
C ALA A 170 0.32 -8.92 -17.52
N VAL A 171 -0.01 -8.08 -16.52
CA VAL A 171 0.55 -6.73 -16.39
C VAL A 171 2.08 -6.77 -16.21
N ALA A 172 2.56 -7.64 -15.32
CA ALA A 172 3.99 -7.81 -15.07
C ALA A 172 4.76 -8.23 -16.34
N ASN A 173 4.15 -9.08 -17.18
CA ASN A 173 4.73 -9.48 -18.47
C ASN A 173 4.83 -8.31 -19.44
N LEU A 174 3.76 -7.52 -19.61
CA LEU A 174 3.75 -6.37 -20.51
C LEU A 174 4.79 -5.32 -20.07
N ARG A 175 4.85 -5.01 -18.77
CA ARG A 175 5.92 -4.19 -18.19
C ARG A 175 7.30 -4.74 -18.53
N ASN A 176 7.54 -6.04 -18.31
CA ASN A 176 8.84 -6.66 -18.54
C ASN A 176 9.22 -6.70 -20.02
N GLN A 177 8.26 -6.87 -20.93
CA GLN A 177 8.49 -6.80 -22.37
C GLN A 177 8.98 -5.42 -22.79
N PHE A 178 8.30 -4.37 -22.32
CA PHE A 178 8.70 -2.99 -22.60
C PHE A 178 10.05 -2.63 -21.98
N THR A 179 10.21 -2.83 -20.66
CA THR A 179 11.41 -2.42 -19.92
C THR A 179 12.68 -3.16 -20.31
N HIS A 180 12.57 -4.41 -20.76
CA HIS A 180 13.72 -5.22 -21.19
C HIS A 180 13.86 -5.33 -22.71
N TYR A 181 13.15 -4.49 -23.48
CA TYR A 181 13.16 -4.51 -24.95
C TYR A 181 12.85 -5.90 -25.55
N LYS A 182 12.09 -6.74 -24.83
CA LYS A 182 11.63 -8.05 -25.32
C LYS A 182 10.33 -7.87 -26.12
N TRP A 183 10.38 -6.99 -27.11
CA TRP A 183 9.29 -6.87 -28.08
C TRP A 183 9.27 -8.16 -28.88
N ALA A 184 8.25 -8.99 -28.65
CA ALA A 184 7.98 -10.08 -29.56
C ALA A 184 7.64 -9.43 -30.90
N PRO A 185 8.37 -9.71 -32.00
CA PRO A 185 7.91 -9.28 -33.31
C PRO A 185 6.50 -9.84 -33.47
N ASP A 186 5.53 -8.99 -33.81
CA ASP A 186 4.16 -9.45 -34.02
C ASP A 186 4.21 -10.53 -35.10
N PRO A 187 3.92 -11.80 -34.75
CA PRO A 187 3.96 -12.88 -35.74
C PRO A 187 2.92 -12.63 -36.85
N ASP A 188 1.89 -11.82 -36.56
CA ASP A 188 0.92 -11.34 -37.51
C ASP A 188 1.23 -9.89 -37.88
N LEU A 189 2.15 -9.71 -38.84
CA LEU A 189 2.40 -8.42 -39.53
C LEU A 189 1.13 -7.81 -40.20
N TYR A 190 -0.01 -8.47 -40.08
CA TYR A 190 -1.28 -8.15 -40.71
C TYR A 190 -2.35 -7.65 -39.75
N ARG A 191 -2.04 -7.41 -38.46
CA ARG A 191 -3.01 -6.80 -37.56
C ARG A 191 -3.41 -5.42 -38.07
N THR A 192 -4.71 -5.19 -38.13
CA THR A 192 -5.28 -3.88 -38.40
C THR A 192 -5.06 -2.97 -37.20
N HIS A 193 -5.05 -1.66 -37.44
CA HIS A 193 -4.96 -0.66 -36.38
C HIS A 193 -6.05 -0.86 -35.31
N ASP A 194 -7.28 -1.14 -35.73
CA ASP A 194 -8.42 -1.36 -34.82
C ASP A 194 -8.23 -2.60 -33.92
N GLU A 195 -7.55 -3.64 -34.41
CA GLU A 195 -7.25 -4.84 -33.61
C GLU A 195 -6.21 -4.55 -32.54
N VAL A 196 -5.19 -3.74 -32.87
CA VAL A 196 -4.16 -3.29 -31.92
C VAL A 196 -4.80 -2.43 -30.83
N GLU A 197 -5.59 -1.41 -31.21
CA GLU A 197 -6.28 -0.56 -30.24
C GLU A 197 -7.23 -1.35 -29.32
N ARG A 198 -7.94 -2.34 -29.87
CA ARG A 198 -8.82 -3.20 -29.07
C ARG A 198 -8.02 -4.00 -28.05
N GLN A 199 -6.91 -4.62 -28.47
CA GLN A 199 -6.05 -5.39 -27.59
C GLN A 199 -5.44 -4.51 -26.49
N GLU A 200 -5.00 -3.29 -26.82
CA GLU A 200 -4.47 -2.34 -25.85
C GLU A 200 -5.53 -1.93 -24.82
N ARG A 201 -6.76 -1.62 -25.26
CA ARG A 201 -7.87 -1.32 -24.34
C ARG A 201 -8.19 -2.49 -23.41
N GLU A 202 -8.23 -3.72 -23.93
CA GLU A 202 -8.45 -4.92 -23.12
C GLU A 202 -7.33 -5.14 -22.10
N ALA A 203 -6.08 -4.91 -22.49
CA ALA A 203 -4.92 -5.04 -21.63
C ALA A 203 -4.88 -3.95 -20.54
N LEU A 204 -5.23 -2.70 -20.87
CA LEU A 204 -5.40 -1.62 -19.88
C LEU A 204 -6.54 -1.91 -18.90
N GLY A 205 -7.67 -2.41 -19.38
CA GLY A 205 -8.77 -2.85 -18.51
C GLY A 205 -8.34 -3.99 -17.58
N THR A 206 -7.46 -4.87 -18.04
CA THR A 206 -6.86 -5.93 -17.21
C THR A 206 -5.94 -5.37 -16.14
N ALA A 207 -5.16 -4.33 -16.47
CA ALA A 207 -4.29 -3.67 -15.50
C ALA A 207 -5.08 -2.97 -14.39
N GLU A 208 -6.14 -2.26 -14.75
CA GLU A 208 -7.01 -1.59 -13.78
C GLU A 208 -7.69 -2.60 -12.85
N ARG A 209 -8.28 -3.67 -13.41
CA ARG A 209 -8.87 -4.75 -12.60
C ARG A 209 -7.87 -5.41 -11.66
N ALA A 210 -6.64 -5.63 -12.12
CA ALA A 210 -5.58 -6.20 -11.28
C ALA A 210 -5.22 -5.24 -10.13
N ALA A 211 -5.10 -3.93 -10.39
CA ALA A 211 -4.75 -2.92 -9.40
C ALA A 211 -5.82 -2.80 -8.30
N GLU A 212 -7.08 -2.61 -8.69
CA GLU A 212 -8.20 -2.49 -7.76
C GLU A 212 -8.48 -3.81 -7.05
N GLY A 213 -8.47 -4.92 -7.79
CA GLY A 213 -8.71 -6.26 -7.27
C GLY A 213 -7.66 -6.67 -6.25
N LEU A 214 -6.38 -6.41 -6.49
CA LEU A 214 -5.32 -6.72 -5.54
C LEU A 214 -5.42 -5.88 -4.27
N ARG A 215 -5.66 -4.57 -4.41
CA ARG A 215 -5.81 -3.68 -3.24
C ARG A 215 -6.95 -4.17 -2.34
N ARG A 216 -8.13 -4.38 -2.94
CA ARG A 216 -9.30 -4.89 -2.23
C ARG A 216 -9.02 -6.24 -1.57
N TYR A 217 -8.43 -7.18 -2.30
CA TYR A 217 -8.14 -8.51 -1.78
C TYR A 217 -7.16 -8.47 -0.59
N ILE A 218 -6.12 -7.62 -0.64
CA ILE A 218 -5.20 -7.43 0.49
C ILE A 218 -5.91 -6.87 1.72
N ASP A 219 -6.82 -5.92 1.54
CA ASP A 219 -7.57 -5.34 2.65
C ASP A 219 -8.55 -6.37 3.26
N GLU A 220 -9.18 -7.20 2.42
CA GLU A 220 -10.08 -8.29 2.85
C GLU A 220 -9.34 -9.40 3.63
N LEU A 221 -8.04 -9.58 3.42
CA LEU A 221 -7.21 -10.48 4.23
C LEU A 221 -7.05 -10.02 5.69
N ILE A 222 -7.35 -8.76 6.00
CA ILE A 222 -7.21 -8.16 7.33
C ILE A 222 -8.56 -8.11 8.05
N ALA A 223 -9.58 -7.62 7.37
CA ALA A 223 -10.91 -7.43 7.94
C ALA A 223 -11.99 -7.74 6.91
N PRO A 224 -13.18 -8.24 7.34
CA PRO A 224 -14.29 -8.45 6.41
C PRO A 224 -14.74 -7.15 5.76
N ALA A 225 -14.93 -7.14 4.43
CA ALA A 225 -15.30 -5.95 3.66
C ALA A 225 -16.54 -5.20 4.17
N GLU A 226 -17.49 -5.92 4.77
CA GLU A 226 -18.76 -5.38 5.29
C GLU A 226 -18.65 -4.84 6.73
N SER A 227 -17.45 -4.81 7.32
CA SER A 227 -17.23 -4.37 8.71
C SER A 227 -16.80 -2.90 8.79
N ASP A 228 -17.26 -2.20 9.83
CA ASP A 228 -16.78 -0.84 10.15
C ASP A 228 -15.26 -0.80 10.42
N VAL A 229 -14.69 -1.93 10.86
CA VAL A 229 -13.24 -2.12 11.03
C VAL A 229 -12.52 -2.04 9.69
N PHE A 230 -13.06 -2.69 8.65
CA PHE A 230 -12.50 -2.61 7.31
C PHE A 230 -12.53 -1.18 6.77
N GLU A 231 -13.68 -0.50 6.87
CA GLU A 231 -13.79 0.89 6.45
C GLU A 231 -12.76 1.76 7.17
N TRP A 232 -12.69 1.70 8.51
CA TRP A 232 -11.74 2.51 9.27
C TRP A 232 -10.27 2.19 8.97
N LEU A 233 -9.90 0.92 8.75
CA LEU A 233 -8.52 0.53 8.45
C LEU A 233 -8.10 0.90 7.03
N THR A 234 -9.04 0.94 6.08
CA THR A 234 -8.78 1.20 4.66
C THR A 234 -9.00 2.64 4.27
N ASP A 235 -9.73 3.41 5.09
CA ASP A 235 -10.01 4.82 4.90
C ASP A 235 -8.68 5.59 4.86
N SER A 236 -8.24 5.84 3.63
CA SER A 236 -7.10 6.67 3.36
C SER A 236 -7.54 8.11 3.57
N ASP A 237 -7.11 8.71 4.69
CA ASP A 237 -7.18 10.16 4.95
C ASP A 237 -6.40 11.00 3.91
N SER A 238 -6.04 10.42 2.75
CA SER A 238 -5.54 11.10 1.57
C SER A 238 -6.37 12.34 1.24
N ALA A 239 -7.70 12.30 1.41
CA ALA A 239 -8.53 13.47 1.18
C ALA A 239 -8.24 14.61 2.18
N ALA A 240 -8.06 14.29 3.47
CA ALA A 240 -7.75 15.27 4.50
C ALA A 240 -6.31 15.81 4.38
N ILE A 241 -5.35 14.96 4.02
CA ILE A 241 -3.95 15.36 3.80
C ILE A 241 -3.84 16.23 2.52
N THR A 242 -4.54 15.88 1.44
CA THR A 242 -4.58 16.69 0.22
C THR A 242 -5.21 18.06 0.50
N ALA A 243 -6.34 18.12 1.20
CA ALA A 243 -6.99 19.39 1.56
C ALA A 243 -6.07 20.31 2.42
N LEU A 244 -5.32 19.72 3.35
CA LEU A 244 -4.34 20.46 4.17
C LEU A 244 -3.12 20.95 3.36
N THR A 245 -2.74 20.23 2.31
CA THR A 245 -1.62 20.59 1.43
C THR A 245 -2.01 21.71 0.48
N GLU A 246 -3.24 21.67 -0.06
CA GLU A 246 -3.80 22.73 -0.91
C GLU A 246 -4.01 24.03 -0.14
N ALA A 247 -4.50 23.98 1.10
CA ALA A 247 -4.71 25.16 1.95
C ALA A 247 -3.42 25.93 2.30
N ARG A 248 -2.23 25.29 2.18
CA ARG A 248 -0.92 25.92 2.40
C ARG A 248 -0.30 26.53 1.15
N SER A 249 -0.88 26.29 -0.02
CA SER A 249 -0.39 26.77 -1.31
C SER A 249 -1.06 28.08 -1.76
N ILE A 250 -1.93 28.65 -0.91
CA ILE A 250 -2.66 29.92 -1.07
C ILE A 250 -2.07 30.94 -0.09
#